data_AF-A0A7C6XAA5-F1
#
_entry.id   AF-A0A7C6XAA5-F1
#
_cell.length_a   1.000
_cell.length_b   1.000
_cell.length_c   1.000
_cell.angle_alpha   90.00
_cell.angle_beta   90.00
_cell.angle_gamma   90.00
#
_symmetry.space_group_name_H-M   'P 1'
#
loop_
_entity.id
_entity.type
_entity.pdbx_description
1 polymer ?
#
loop_
_entity_poly.entity_id
_entity_poly.type
_entity_poly.pdbx_seq_one_letter_code
_entity_poly.pdbx_strand_id
1 'polypeptide(L)'
;MSETTRAGKCCAKRGFTLIELLVVIAIIAILAAILFPVFARARENARKSSCQSNVKQIAMAMLQYVQDYDERFPCYASGSATVDPWVFWPHQLQAYIKNWMVYRCPSSRYHEKDFPYHGMTYPIRPNYCFANQLWQQSSVTLAQIERPAEKYLCFDSNHPALGDTRAVMTAAQCSQWTCGANVSETHQWLLPHMDGSTIGFIDGHVKWEAGDALYKNIDWKLNPTAQ
;
A
#
# COMPACT_ATOMS: atom_id res chain seq x y z
N MET A 1 -35.98 -59.35 53.38
CA MET A 1 -35.17 -58.16 53.09
C MET A 1 -33.75 -58.63 52.80
N SER A 2 -33.33 -58.62 51.54
CA SER A 2 -31.99 -58.99 51.10
C SER A 2 -31.48 -57.84 50.24
N GLU A 3 -30.60 -57.01 50.82
CA GLU A 3 -29.85 -55.99 50.10
C GLU A 3 -28.61 -56.65 49.50
N THR A 4 -28.59 -56.83 48.18
CA THR A 4 -27.39 -57.19 47.44
C THR A 4 -26.58 -55.92 47.16
N THR A 5 -25.51 -55.70 47.92
CA THR A 5 -24.53 -54.63 47.68
C THR A 5 -23.73 -54.93 46.39
N ARG A 6 -24.01 -54.20 45.30
CA ARG A 6 -23.18 -54.27 44.08
C ARG A 6 -21.89 -53.48 44.29
N ALA A 7 -20.75 -54.17 44.35
CA ALA A 7 -19.43 -53.56 44.27
C ALA A 7 -19.23 -52.92 42.89
N GLY A 8 -19.24 -51.59 42.83
CA GLY A 8 -18.88 -50.85 41.62
C GLY A 8 -17.40 -51.06 41.29
N LYS A 9 -17.10 -51.48 40.05
CA LYS A 9 -15.73 -51.46 39.52
C LYS A 9 -15.18 -50.03 39.61
N CYS A 10 -14.24 -49.78 40.52
CA CYS A 10 -13.40 -48.57 40.50
C CYS A 10 -12.56 -48.60 39.24
N CYS A 11 -13.07 -48.03 38.15
CA CYS A 11 -12.30 -47.79 36.95
C CYS A 11 -11.25 -46.74 37.34
N ALA A 12 -9.98 -47.17 37.48
CA ALA A 12 -8.87 -46.30 37.82
C ALA A 12 -8.81 -45.15 36.80
N LYS A 13 -9.27 -43.96 37.20
CA LYS A 13 -9.08 -42.75 36.40
C LYS A 13 -7.59 -42.47 36.39
N ARG A 14 -6.93 -42.62 35.23
CA ARG A 14 -5.55 -42.20 35.04
C ARG A 14 -5.51 -40.69 35.27
N GLY A 15 -4.92 -40.26 36.39
CA GLY A 15 -4.69 -38.85 36.67
C GLY A 15 -3.56 -38.33 35.80
N PHE A 16 -3.75 -37.17 35.19
CA PHE A 16 -2.70 -36.47 34.45
C PHE A 16 -1.65 -35.99 35.46
N THR A 17 -0.38 -36.30 35.24
CA THR A 17 0.69 -35.79 36.10
C THR A 17 0.98 -34.33 35.75
N LEU A 18 1.39 -33.56 36.76
CA LEU A 18 1.78 -32.15 36.55
C LEU A 18 2.91 -32.04 35.52
N ILE A 19 3.83 -33.01 35.47
CA ILE A 19 4.94 -33.05 34.52
C ILE A 19 4.44 -33.22 33.08
N GLU A 20 3.49 -34.12 32.83
CA GLU A 20 2.91 -34.32 31.49
C GLU A 20 2.26 -33.02 30.98
N LEU A 21 1.56 -32.29 31.86
CA LEU A 21 0.96 -31.01 31.48
C LEU A 21 2.01 -29.95 31.18
N LEU A 22 3.05 -29.86 32.02
CA LEU A 22 4.15 -28.90 31.83
C LEU A 22 4.93 -29.14 30.54
N VAL A 23 5.22 -30.39 30.18
CA VAL A 23 5.93 -30.71 28.94
C VAL A 23 5.09 -30.33 27.72
N VAL A 24 3.78 -30.58 27.74
CA VAL A 24 2.89 -30.23 26.62
C VAL A 24 2.82 -28.72 26.41
N ILE A 25 2.62 -27.94 27.48
CA ILE A 25 2.60 -26.48 27.34
C ILE A 25 3.96 -25.95 26.89
N ALA A 26 5.07 -26.55 27.32
CA ALA A 26 6.41 -26.16 26.89
C ALA A 26 6.60 -26.41 25.39
N ILE A 27 6.17 -27.56 24.87
CA ILE A 27 6.21 -27.86 23.43
C ILE A 27 5.32 -26.89 22.66
N ILE A 28 4.09 -26.64 23.10
CA ILE A 28 3.19 -25.67 22.46
C ILE A 28 3.81 -24.26 22.44
N ALA A 29 4.43 -23.83 23.55
CA ALA A 29 5.08 -22.52 23.63
C ALA A 29 6.24 -22.39 22.63
N ILE A 30 7.07 -23.43 22.49
CA ILE A 30 8.17 -23.46 21.51
C ILE A 30 7.63 -23.40 20.08
N LEU A 31 6.62 -24.21 19.76
CA LEU A 31 6.01 -24.22 18.43
C LEU A 31 5.37 -22.88 18.08
N ALA A 32 4.62 -22.29 19.02
CA ALA A 32 3.98 -20.99 18.86
C ALA A 32 5.02 -19.87 18.67
N ALA A 33 6.12 -19.89 19.42
CA ALA A 33 7.20 -18.91 19.32
C ALA A 33 7.84 -18.86 17.91
N ILE A 34 7.95 -20.01 17.23
CA ILE A 34 8.48 -20.08 15.86
C ILE A 34 7.39 -19.76 14.84
N LEU A 35 6.15 -20.21 15.07
CA LEU A 35 5.05 -20.08 14.11
C LEU A 35 4.57 -18.63 13.97
N PHE A 36 4.49 -17.85 15.06
CA PHE A 36 4.00 -16.47 15.03
C PHE A 36 4.81 -15.52 14.12
N PRO A 37 6.15 -15.43 14.21
CA PRO A 37 6.92 -14.54 13.33
C PRO A 37 6.82 -14.97 11.87
N VAL A 38 6.81 -16.28 11.59
CA VAL A 38 6.66 -16.81 10.22
C VAL A 38 5.29 -16.48 9.65
N PHE A 39 4.23 -16.67 10.44
CA PHE A 39 2.86 -16.37 10.02
C PHE A 39 2.66 -14.87 9.77
N ALA A 40 3.21 -14.01 10.62
CA ALA A 40 3.16 -12.56 10.41
C ALA A 40 3.81 -12.16 9.08
N ARG A 41 4.99 -12.72 8.76
CA ARG A 41 5.68 -12.47 7.48
C ARG A 41 4.90 -13.04 6.29
N ALA A 42 4.32 -14.22 6.41
CA ALA A 42 3.49 -14.82 5.37
C ALA A 42 2.25 -13.97 5.06
N ARG A 43 1.56 -13.47 6.10
CA ARG A 43 0.42 -12.56 5.96
C ARG A 43 0.81 -11.27 5.27
N GLU A 44 1.96 -10.70 5.63
CA GLU A 44 2.43 -9.46 4.99
C GLU A 44 2.82 -9.67 3.53
N ASN A 45 3.41 -10.81 3.18
CA ASN A 45 3.65 -11.18 1.79
C ASN A 45 2.34 -11.25 0.97
N ALA A 46 1.28 -11.82 1.54
CA ALA A 46 -0.02 -11.87 0.85
C ALA A 46 -0.62 -10.48 0.63
N ARG A 47 -0.47 -9.56 1.60
CA ARG A 47 -0.88 -8.16 1.47
C ARG A 47 -0.08 -7.42 0.42
N LYS A 48 1.24 -7.62 0.38
CA LYS A 48 2.13 -7.09 -0.66
C LYS A 48 1.70 -7.56 -2.05
N SER A 49 1.43 -8.85 -2.24
CA SER A 49 0.94 -9.36 -3.54
C SER A 49 -0.40 -8.74 -3.95
N SER A 50 -1.30 -8.51 -2.99
CA SER A 50 -2.55 -7.81 -3.24
C SER A 50 -2.31 -6.34 -3.64
N CYS A 51 -1.39 -5.66 -2.96
CA CYS A 51 -0.98 -4.30 -3.29
C CYS A 51 -0.35 -4.21 -4.70
N GLN A 52 0.50 -5.17 -5.09
CA GLN A 52 1.03 -5.29 -6.45
C GLN A 52 -0.07 -5.41 -7.50
N SER A 53 -1.11 -6.20 -7.22
CA SER A 53 -2.27 -6.28 -8.12
C SER A 53 -3.02 -4.96 -8.22
N ASN A 54 -3.15 -4.21 -7.13
CA ASN A 54 -3.79 -2.89 -7.12
C ASN A 54 -2.96 -1.87 -7.91
N VAL A 55 -1.66 -1.78 -7.66
CA VAL A 55 -0.74 -0.90 -8.39
C VAL A 55 -0.75 -1.23 -9.88
N LYS A 56 -0.80 -2.51 -10.25
CA LYS A 56 -0.90 -2.92 -11.66
C LYS A 56 -2.20 -2.45 -12.30
N GLN A 57 -3.34 -2.59 -11.61
CA GLN A 57 -4.62 -2.07 -12.10
C GLN A 57 -4.59 -0.55 -12.27
N ILE A 58 -3.99 0.18 -11.32
CA ILE A 58 -3.84 1.64 -11.40
C ILE A 58 -2.95 2.03 -12.59
N ALA A 59 -1.78 1.41 -12.74
CA ALA A 59 -0.86 1.70 -13.82
C ALA A 59 -1.50 1.42 -15.20
N MET A 60 -2.22 0.30 -15.34
CA MET A 60 -2.93 -0.02 -16.58
C MET A 60 -4.06 0.98 -16.88
N ALA A 61 -4.83 1.39 -15.88
CA ALA A 61 -5.87 2.40 -16.04
C ALA A 61 -5.29 3.76 -16.45
N MET A 62 -4.13 4.13 -15.92
CA MET A 62 -3.42 5.34 -16.33
C MET A 62 -2.97 5.27 -17.78
N LEU A 63 -2.43 4.13 -18.21
CA LEU A 63 -2.04 3.95 -19.60
C LEU A 63 -3.26 4.02 -20.54
N GLN A 64 -4.40 3.47 -20.15
CA GLN A 64 -5.66 3.62 -20.91
C GLN A 64 -6.09 5.08 -20.98
N TYR A 65 -6.05 5.81 -19.86
CA TYR A 65 -6.31 7.25 -19.84
C TYR A 65 -5.38 8.00 -20.80
N VAL A 66 -4.08 7.74 -20.76
CA VAL A 66 -3.10 8.42 -21.64
C VAL A 66 -3.45 8.22 -23.12
N GLN A 67 -3.95 7.04 -23.52
CA GLN A 67 -4.37 6.78 -24.90
C GLN A 67 -5.60 7.60 -25.30
N ASP A 68 -6.54 7.83 -24.38
CA ASP A 68 -7.79 8.55 -24.66
C ASP A 68 -7.65 10.08 -24.57
N TYR A 69 -6.59 10.59 -23.92
CA TYR A 69 -6.40 12.01 -23.60
C TYR A 69 -5.07 12.58 -24.14
N ASP A 70 -4.86 12.51 -25.46
CA ASP A 70 -3.73 13.14 -26.19
C ASP A 70 -2.34 12.80 -25.62
N GLU A 71 -2.13 11.56 -25.20
CA GLU A 71 -0.88 11.08 -24.59
C GLU A 71 -0.49 11.78 -23.28
N ARG A 72 -1.46 12.37 -22.57
CA ARG A 72 -1.23 13.09 -21.31
C ARG A 72 -1.69 12.26 -20.11
N PHE A 73 -0.88 12.28 -19.06
CA PHE A 73 -1.27 11.70 -17.78
C PHE A 73 -2.37 12.54 -17.08
N PRO A 74 -3.19 11.92 -16.22
CA PRO A 74 -4.17 12.64 -15.42
C PRO A 74 -3.52 13.75 -14.59
N CYS A 75 -4.18 14.90 -14.53
CA CYS A 75 -3.78 15.96 -13.62
C CYS A 75 -4.14 15.57 -12.17
N TYR A 76 -3.43 16.09 -11.18
CA TYR A 76 -3.72 15.76 -9.77
C TYR A 76 -5.10 16.25 -9.31
N ALA A 77 -5.53 17.39 -9.85
CA ALA A 77 -6.83 17.97 -9.63
C ALA A 77 -7.23 18.84 -10.82
N SER A 78 -8.36 18.53 -11.46
CA SER A 78 -8.96 19.49 -12.39
C SER A 78 -9.75 20.50 -11.56
N GLY A 79 -9.13 21.64 -11.23
CA GLY A 79 -9.71 22.71 -10.41
C GLY A 79 -8.75 23.90 -10.28
N SER A 80 -9.27 25.08 -9.90
CA SER A 80 -8.44 26.24 -9.58
C SER A 80 -7.96 26.14 -8.14
N ALA A 81 -6.70 26.54 -7.86
CA ALA A 81 -6.14 26.70 -6.50
C ALA A 81 -7.11 27.36 -5.49
N THR A 82 -8.04 28.16 -6.00
CA THR A 82 -8.96 29.03 -5.27
C THR A 82 -10.44 28.70 -5.43
N VAL A 83 -10.82 27.66 -6.19
CA VAL A 83 -12.23 27.33 -6.47
C VAL A 83 -12.48 25.83 -6.36
N ASP A 84 -13.36 25.45 -5.44
CA ASP A 84 -13.91 24.09 -5.32
C ASP A 84 -15.07 23.87 -6.32
N PRO A 85 -15.32 22.63 -6.78
CA PRO A 85 -14.64 21.39 -6.37
C PRO A 85 -13.42 21.01 -7.23
N TRP A 86 -12.49 20.26 -6.64
CA TRP A 86 -11.33 19.69 -7.37
C TRP A 86 -11.55 18.21 -7.67
N VAL A 87 -11.48 17.84 -8.96
CA VAL A 87 -11.61 16.43 -9.35
C VAL A 87 -10.32 15.67 -9.09
N PHE A 88 -10.36 14.86 -8.05
CA PHE A 88 -9.24 14.08 -7.58
C PHE A 88 -8.80 13.02 -8.62
N TRP A 89 -7.50 12.78 -8.76
CA TRP A 89 -6.97 11.83 -9.75
C TRP A 89 -7.61 10.42 -9.73
N PRO A 90 -8.00 9.78 -8.59
CA PRO A 90 -8.65 8.47 -8.63
C PRO A 90 -10.01 8.56 -9.31
N HIS A 91 -10.67 9.71 -9.21
CA HIS A 91 -11.95 9.96 -9.88
C HIS A 91 -11.79 9.98 -11.40
N GLN A 92 -10.72 10.60 -11.91
CA GLN A 92 -10.40 10.65 -13.34
C GLN A 92 -10.16 9.25 -13.93
N LEU A 93 -9.69 8.30 -13.12
CA LEU A 93 -9.47 6.92 -13.54
C LEU A 93 -10.69 6.00 -13.35
N GLN A 94 -11.82 6.48 -12.81
CA GLN A 94 -12.97 5.63 -12.51
C GLN A 94 -13.60 5.00 -13.75
N ALA A 95 -13.53 5.67 -14.91
CA ALA A 95 -14.02 5.12 -16.17
C ALA A 95 -13.36 3.77 -16.52
N TYR A 96 -12.09 3.60 -16.10
CA TYR A 96 -11.27 2.42 -16.37
C TYR A 96 -11.29 1.41 -15.22
N ILE A 97 -11.18 1.87 -13.96
CA ILE A 97 -11.04 0.98 -12.79
C ILE A 97 -12.41 0.49 -12.29
N LYS A 98 -13.43 1.34 -12.27
CA LYS A 98 -14.81 1.06 -11.83
C LYS A 98 -14.95 0.46 -10.41
N ASN A 99 -13.88 0.44 -9.62
CA ASN A 99 -13.84 -0.13 -8.29
C ASN A 99 -12.92 0.68 -7.37
N TRP A 100 -13.53 1.40 -6.44
CA TRP A 100 -12.81 2.21 -5.47
C TRP A 100 -11.90 1.39 -4.54
N MET A 101 -12.18 0.11 -4.29
CA MET A 101 -11.35 -0.71 -3.39
C MET A 101 -9.92 -0.90 -3.89
N VAL A 102 -9.66 -0.72 -5.20
CA VAL A 102 -8.32 -0.80 -5.79
C VAL A 102 -7.41 0.28 -5.22
N TYR A 103 -7.93 1.43 -4.82
CA TYR A 103 -7.10 2.52 -4.26
C TYR A 103 -6.71 2.32 -2.80
N ARG A 104 -7.12 1.21 -2.17
CA ARG A 104 -6.77 0.87 -0.80
C ARG A 104 -5.58 -0.08 -0.76
N CYS A 105 -4.51 0.33 -0.08
CA CYS A 105 -3.42 -0.57 0.25
C CYS A 105 -3.79 -1.41 1.48
N PRO A 106 -3.72 -2.76 1.44
CA PRO A 106 -4.08 -3.62 2.59
C PRO A 106 -3.18 -3.47 3.83
N SER A 107 -1.99 -2.89 3.67
CA SER A 107 -1.05 -2.62 4.77
C SER A 107 -1.04 -1.15 5.19
N SER A 108 -1.84 -0.30 4.55
CA SER A 108 -2.00 1.09 4.98
C SER A 108 -2.64 1.16 6.36
N ARG A 109 -2.24 2.16 7.15
CA ARG A 109 -2.87 2.48 8.44
C ARG A 109 -4.13 3.32 8.28
N TYR A 110 -4.37 3.87 7.09
CA TYR A 110 -5.43 4.82 6.80
C TYR A 110 -6.52 4.19 5.92
N HIS A 111 -7.70 3.96 6.49
CA HIS A 111 -8.84 3.29 5.84
C HIS A 111 -10.16 4.08 5.99
N GLU A 112 -10.07 5.40 5.97
CA GLU A 112 -11.23 6.28 6.02
C GLU A 112 -12.22 5.96 4.89
N LYS A 113 -13.51 6.04 5.25
CA LYS A 113 -14.65 6.01 4.34
C LYS A 113 -15.17 7.43 4.20
N ASP A 114 -15.90 7.70 3.11
CA ASP A 114 -16.52 9.00 2.87
C ASP A 114 -15.50 10.14 3.01
N PHE A 115 -14.35 9.96 2.35
CA PHE A 115 -13.19 10.83 2.43
C PHE A 115 -13.48 12.18 1.76
N PRO A 116 -13.52 13.29 2.53
CA PRO A 116 -13.77 14.62 1.98
C PRO A 116 -12.49 15.19 1.37
N TYR A 117 -12.60 15.75 0.16
CA TYR A 117 -11.50 16.39 -0.54
C TYR A 117 -12.03 17.50 -1.46
N HIS A 118 -11.63 18.74 -1.17
CA HIS A 118 -11.91 19.94 -2.00
C HIS A 118 -13.36 19.99 -2.53
N GLY A 119 -14.32 20.06 -1.62
CA GLY A 119 -15.75 20.18 -1.95
C GLY A 119 -16.44 18.90 -2.45
N MET A 120 -15.73 17.75 -2.49
CA MET A 120 -16.31 16.45 -2.84
C MET A 120 -16.04 15.38 -1.79
N THR A 121 -16.85 14.32 -1.78
CA THR A 121 -16.70 13.18 -0.89
C THR A 121 -16.49 11.91 -1.71
N TYR A 122 -15.37 11.23 -1.47
CA TYR A 122 -15.00 9.98 -2.15
C TYR A 122 -15.27 8.76 -1.26
N PRO A 123 -15.66 7.60 -1.83
CA PRO A 123 -16.04 6.45 -1.01
C PRO A 123 -14.94 5.96 -0.07
N ILE A 124 -13.67 6.06 -0.49
CA ILE A 124 -12.52 5.71 0.32
C ILE A 124 -11.37 6.70 0.13
N ARG A 125 -10.52 6.77 1.15
CA ARG A 125 -9.21 7.41 1.07
C ARG A 125 -8.23 6.52 0.28
N PRO A 126 -7.56 7.03 -0.78
CA PRO A 126 -6.53 6.28 -1.48
C PRO A 126 -5.25 6.14 -0.63
N ASN A 127 -4.38 5.21 -1.02
CA ASN A 127 -3.08 4.96 -0.39
C ASN A 127 -1.96 4.84 -1.44
N TYR A 128 -2.12 5.49 -2.59
CA TYR A 128 -1.20 5.43 -3.71
C TYR A 128 -0.92 6.84 -4.23
N CYS A 129 0.30 7.05 -4.73
CA CYS A 129 0.76 8.34 -5.22
C CYS A 129 1.52 8.23 -6.52
N PHE A 130 1.84 9.39 -7.14
CA PHE A 130 2.42 9.51 -8.47
C PHE A 130 3.67 10.37 -8.50
N ALA A 131 4.49 10.19 -9.54
CA ALA A 131 5.66 11.04 -9.75
C ALA A 131 5.26 12.46 -10.18
N ASN A 132 5.64 13.48 -9.39
CA ASN A 132 5.22 14.90 -9.52
C ASN A 132 5.16 15.44 -10.96
N GLN A 133 6.17 15.07 -11.74
CA GLN A 133 6.44 15.67 -13.03
C GLN A 133 5.51 15.15 -14.14
N LEU A 134 4.76 14.08 -13.88
CA LEU A 134 3.76 13.55 -14.81
C LEU A 134 2.42 14.31 -14.76
N TRP A 135 2.16 15.10 -13.72
CA TRP A 135 0.81 15.62 -13.43
C TRP A 135 0.74 17.13 -13.14
N GLN A 136 1.86 17.86 -13.26
CA GLN A 136 1.83 19.32 -13.31
C GLN A 136 1.12 19.78 -14.60
N GLN A 137 0.54 20.99 -14.60
CA GLN A 137 -0.33 21.51 -15.68
C GLN A 137 0.31 21.49 -17.08
N SER A 138 1.65 21.44 -17.15
CA SER A 138 2.41 21.15 -18.38
C SER A 138 2.74 19.65 -18.44
N SER A 139 1.73 18.80 -18.50
CA SER A 139 1.94 17.34 -18.46
C SER A 139 2.84 16.89 -19.59
N VAL A 140 3.84 16.08 -19.23
CA VAL A 140 4.79 15.46 -20.17
C VAL A 140 4.01 14.45 -21.02
N THR A 141 4.12 14.52 -22.34
CA THR A 141 3.50 13.53 -23.22
C THR A 141 4.28 12.22 -23.19
N LEU A 142 3.66 11.10 -23.52
CA LEU A 142 4.34 9.80 -23.55
C LEU A 142 5.60 9.83 -24.45
N ALA A 143 5.56 10.58 -25.56
CA ALA A 143 6.69 10.76 -26.47
C ALA A 143 7.91 11.47 -25.85
N GLN A 144 7.71 12.29 -24.82
CA GLN A 144 8.79 13.00 -24.12
C GLN A 144 9.45 12.15 -23.03
N ILE A 145 8.94 10.95 -22.76
CA ILE A 145 9.42 10.10 -21.67
C ILE A 145 10.58 9.24 -22.16
N GLU A 146 11.74 9.47 -21.55
CA GLU A 146 12.91 8.65 -21.79
C GLU A 146 12.90 7.43 -20.84
N ARG A 147 13.10 6.23 -21.40
CA ARG A 147 13.23 4.96 -20.66
C ARG A 147 12.04 4.67 -19.72
N PRO A 148 10.81 4.52 -20.25
CA PRO A 148 9.59 4.37 -19.43
C PRO A 148 9.62 3.15 -18.48
N ALA A 149 10.38 2.11 -18.80
CA ALA A 149 10.60 0.94 -17.94
C ALA A 149 11.52 1.20 -16.74
N GLU A 150 12.11 2.39 -16.60
CA GLU A 150 12.96 2.73 -15.45
C GLU A 150 12.42 3.92 -14.65
N LYS A 151 11.39 4.58 -15.18
CA LYS A 151 10.74 5.73 -14.57
C LYS A 151 9.54 5.30 -13.75
N TYR A 152 9.39 5.92 -12.60
CA TYR A 152 8.29 5.64 -11.69
C TYR A 152 7.03 6.39 -12.14
N LEU A 153 5.94 5.64 -12.22
CA LEU A 153 4.62 6.18 -12.46
C LEU A 153 3.91 6.40 -11.13
N CYS A 154 3.77 5.30 -10.37
CA CYS A 154 2.98 5.27 -9.15
C CYS A 154 3.58 4.33 -8.11
N PHE A 155 3.21 4.54 -6.85
CA PHE A 155 3.72 3.73 -5.75
C PHE A 155 2.75 3.72 -4.58
N ASP A 156 2.82 2.67 -3.77
CA ASP A 156 2.10 2.63 -2.50
C ASP A 156 2.72 3.58 -1.48
N SER A 157 1.88 4.21 -0.67
CA SER A 157 2.34 5.06 0.42
C SER A 157 1.44 4.94 1.62
N ASN A 158 2.09 4.93 2.78
CA ASN A 158 1.43 5.02 4.07
C ASN A 158 1.52 6.44 4.65
N HIS A 159 2.02 7.41 3.89
CA HIS A 159 2.02 8.79 4.33
C HIS A 159 0.58 9.31 4.26
N PRO A 160 0.06 9.96 5.31
CA PRO A 160 -1.27 10.50 5.27
C PRO A 160 -1.41 11.46 4.09
N ALA A 161 -0.66 12.57 4.07
CA ALA A 161 -0.66 13.62 3.02
C ALA A 161 -0.35 13.13 1.57
N LEU A 162 0.65 12.26 1.40
CA LEU A 162 1.06 11.80 0.06
C LEU A 162 0.16 10.69 -0.47
N GLY A 163 -0.47 9.91 0.41
CA GLY A 163 -1.46 8.92 0.04
C GLY A 163 -2.86 9.52 -0.18
N ASP A 164 -3.20 10.67 0.41
CA ASP A 164 -4.57 11.18 0.50
C ASP A 164 -4.86 12.49 -0.24
N THR A 165 -3.91 13.42 -0.32
CA THR A 165 -4.26 14.81 -0.58
C THR A 165 -3.30 15.51 -1.49
N ARG A 166 -2.07 15.04 -1.69
CA ARG A 166 -1.04 15.67 -2.53
C ARG A 166 -0.02 14.63 -2.90
N ALA A 167 -0.34 13.76 -3.85
CA ALA A 167 0.49 12.62 -4.23
C ALA A 167 1.82 13.01 -4.92
N VAL A 168 2.61 13.89 -4.29
CA VAL A 168 3.94 14.34 -4.68
C VAL A 168 4.98 13.48 -4.01
N MET A 169 5.47 12.45 -4.70
CA MET A 169 6.88 12.18 -4.52
C MET A 169 7.64 13.14 -5.41
N THR A 170 8.13 14.20 -4.80
CA THR A 170 9.54 14.48 -4.96
C THR A 170 10.15 14.33 -3.57
N ALA A 171 11.34 13.74 -3.49
CA ALA A 171 12.15 13.82 -2.28
C ALA A 171 12.29 15.28 -1.80
N ALA A 172 12.26 16.23 -2.75
CA ALA A 172 12.29 17.67 -2.54
C ALA A 172 11.00 18.33 -1.99
N GLN A 173 9.84 17.66 -1.95
CA GLN A 173 8.57 18.24 -1.44
C GLN A 173 8.05 17.58 -0.16
N CYS A 174 8.67 16.50 0.31
CA CYS A 174 8.43 16.01 1.67
C CYS A 174 8.91 17.02 2.75
N SER A 175 9.64 18.07 2.36
CA SER A 175 9.88 19.26 3.19
C SER A 175 8.66 20.17 3.37
N GLN A 176 7.46 19.78 2.90
CA GLN A 176 6.21 20.48 3.22
C GLN A 176 5.73 20.22 4.67
N TRP A 177 5.14 21.28 5.24
CA TRP A 177 4.56 21.50 6.58
C TRP A 177 3.90 20.31 7.31
N THR A 178 3.42 19.29 6.60
CA THR A 178 2.71 18.12 7.15
C THR A 178 3.61 16.94 7.49
N CYS A 179 4.83 16.91 6.96
CA CYS A 179 5.74 15.78 7.13
C CYS A 179 6.60 15.95 8.41
N GLY A 180 6.79 17.19 8.88
CA GLY A 180 7.73 17.53 9.95
C GLY A 180 9.15 17.73 9.40
N ALA A 181 9.98 18.52 10.07
CA ALA A 181 11.23 19.02 9.49
C ALA A 181 12.33 17.97 9.18
N ASN A 182 12.15 16.68 9.52
CA ASN A 182 13.23 15.67 9.52
C ASN A 182 12.85 14.30 8.91
N VAL A 183 11.86 14.23 8.01
CA VAL A 183 11.36 12.94 7.47
C VAL A 183 11.82 12.59 6.06
N SER A 184 12.42 13.52 5.33
CA SER A 184 13.14 13.19 4.10
C SER A 184 14.29 12.23 4.37
N GLU A 185 14.90 12.29 5.56
CA GLU A 185 16.07 11.51 5.94
C GLU A 185 15.74 10.11 6.49
N THR A 186 14.50 9.85 6.92
CA THR A 186 14.16 8.56 7.56
C THR A 186 13.71 7.50 6.56
N HIS A 187 13.31 7.87 5.35
CA HIS A 187 12.88 6.94 4.30
C HIS A 187 11.69 6.01 4.66
N GLN A 188 11.04 6.20 5.82
CA GLN A 188 10.11 5.23 6.40
C GLN A 188 8.67 5.27 5.84
N TRP A 189 8.27 6.35 5.15
CA TRP A 189 6.86 6.58 4.79
C TRP A 189 6.39 5.88 3.52
N LEU A 190 7.34 5.50 2.68
CA LEU A 190 7.11 4.79 1.43
C LEU A 190 7.21 3.28 1.57
N LEU A 191 7.37 2.76 2.79
CA LEU A 191 7.72 1.35 2.99
C LEU A 191 6.59 0.56 3.69
N PRO A 192 5.37 0.49 3.12
CA PRO A 192 4.26 -0.21 3.76
C PRO A 192 4.46 -1.73 3.82
N HIS A 193 5.36 -2.28 3.01
CA HIS A 193 5.54 -3.73 2.86
C HIS A 193 6.99 -4.15 3.15
N MET A 194 7.27 -4.52 4.40
CA MET A 194 8.56 -5.09 4.85
C MET A 194 9.76 -4.21 4.46
N ASP A 195 9.77 -2.96 4.88
CA ASP A 195 10.83 -1.99 4.59
C ASP A 195 11.03 -1.75 3.07
N GLY A 196 9.96 -1.91 2.30
CA GLY A 196 9.92 -1.69 0.86
C GLY A 196 8.54 -1.23 0.36
N SER A 197 8.53 -0.82 -0.89
CA SER A 197 7.37 -0.24 -1.60
C SER A 197 7.07 -1.01 -2.87
N THR A 198 5.80 -1.05 -3.23
CA THR A 198 5.35 -1.50 -4.54
C THR A 198 5.33 -0.34 -5.51
N ILE A 199 6.10 -0.45 -6.59
CA ILE A 199 6.27 0.59 -7.60
C ILE A 199 5.68 0.14 -8.92
N GLY A 200 4.84 0.98 -9.51
CA GLY A 200 4.40 0.92 -10.90
C GLY A 200 5.28 1.83 -11.75
N PHE A 201 5.71 1.31 -12.89
CA PHE A 201 6.54 2.01 -13.87
C PHE A 201 5.68 2.58 -14.99
N ILE A 202 6.25 3.50 -15.77
CA ILE A 202 5.50 4.21 -16.81
C ILE A 202 5.08 3.27 -17.95
N ASP A 203 5.82 2.20 -18.23
CA ASP A 203 5.41 1.15 -19.16
C ASP A 203 4.33 0.19 -18.60
N GLY A 204 3.91 0.41 -17.35
CA GLY A 204 2.89 -0.35 -16.65
C GLY A 204 3.37 -1.61 -15.95
N HIS A 205 4.65 -1.98 -15.98
CA HIS A 205 5.11 -3.09 -15.12
C HIS A 205 5.17 -2.66 -13.65
N VAL A 206 5.15 -3.64 -12.76
CA VAL A 206 5.12 -3.42 -11.31
C VAL A 206 6.19 -4.25 -10.65
N LYS A 207 6.91 -3.65 -9.71
CA LYS A 207 7.98 -4.30 -8.97
C LYS A 207 7.97 -3.81 -7.53
N TRP A 208 8.31 -4.70 -6.61
CA TRP A 208 8.61 -4.30 -5.24
C TRP A 208 10.09 -3.95 -5.14
N GLU A 209 10.40 -2.81 -4.53
CA GLU A 209 11.76 -2.39 -4.23
C GLU A 209 11.94 -2.19 -2.73
N ALA A 210 13.06 -2.66 -2.18
CA ALA A 210 13.47 -2.34 -0.82
C ALA A 210 13.79 -0.84 -0.71
N GLY A 211 13.62 -0.25 0.48
CA GLY A 211 13.80 1.18 0.71
C GLY A 211 15.10 1.74 0.15
N ASP A 212 16.25 1.14 0.47
CA ASP A 212 17.55 1.64 -0.02
C ASP A 212 17.65 1.68 -1.56
N ALA A 213 17.07 0.69 -2.24
CA ALA A 213 17.03 0.64 -3.70
C ALA A 213 16.03 1.64 -4.29
N LEU A 214 14.91 1.84 -3.59
CA LEU A 214 13.86 2.79 -3.97
C LEU A 214 14.40 4.23 -4.01
N TYR A 215 15.12 4.63 -2.97
CA TYR A 215 15.66 5.99 -2.82
C TYR A 215 16.93 6.25 -3.64
N LYS A 216 17.59 5.20 -4.14
CA LYS A 216 18.76 5.35 -5.00
C LYS A 216 18.39 6.06 -6.31
N ASN A 217 19.01 7.21 -6.57
CA ASN A 217 18.78 8.06 -7.75
C ASN A 217 17.30 8.42 -7.95
N ILE A 218 16.56 8.62 -6.86
CA ILE A 218 15.12 8.82 -6.90
C ILE A 218 14.69 10.01 -7.75
N ASP A 219 15.48 11.10 -7.74
CA ASP A 219 15.20 12.28 -8.56
C ASP A 219 15.23 11.96 -10.06
N TRP A 220 16.16 11.09 -10.49
CA TRP A 220 16.22 10.63 -11.88
C TRP A 220 15.06 9.69 -12.21
N LYS A 221 14.69 8.79 -11.30
CA LYS A 221 13.59 7.83 -11.50
C LYS A 221 12.23 8.52 -11.55
N LEU A 222 12.07 9.64 -10.82
CA LEU A 222 10.86 10.46 -10.80
C LEU A 222 10.81 11.51 -11.92
N ASN A 223 11.95 11.84 -12.54
CA ASN A 223 12.02 12.75 -13.67
C ASN A 223 11.85 11.99 -14.99
N PRO A 224 10.68 12.07 -15.65
CA PRO A 224 10.39 11.31 -16.87
C PRO A 224 11.22 11.75 -18.08
N THR A 225 11.76 12.97 -18.08
CA THR A 225 12.53 13.54 -19.20
C THR A 225 14.04 13.49 -18.98
N ALA A 226 14.50 12.88 -17.87
CA ALA A 226 15.94 12.76 -17.59
C ALA A 226 16.55 11.57 -18.36
N GLN A 227 17.66 11.82 -19.05
CA GLN A 227 18.42 10.84 -19.85
C GLN A 227 19.16 9.81 -18.97
#